data_AF-A0A355CE50-F1
#
_entry.id   AF-A0A355CE50-F1
#
_cell.length_a   1.000
_cell.length_b   1.000
_cell.length_c   1.000
_cell.angle_alpha   90.00
_cell.angle_beta   90.00
_cell.angle_gamma   90.00
#
_symmetry.space_group_name_H-M   'P 1'
#
loop_
_entity.id
_entity.type
_entity.pdbx_description
1 polymer ?
#
loop_
_entity_poly.entity_id
_entity_poly.type
_entity_poly.pdbx_seq_one_letter_code
_entity_poly.pdbx_strand_id
1 'polypeptide(L)' 'VYASKVIEISRSFNVDAQVVGRVEKSNIRELVIESEFGRFVYS' A
#
# COMPACT_ATOMS: atom_id res chain seq x y z
N VAL A 1 8.91 4.26 9.60
CA VAL A 1 10.34 3.86 9.68
C VAL A 1 10.57 2.36 9.43
N TYR A 2 9.61 1.47 9.77
CA TYR A 2 9.77 0.03 9.55
C TYR A 2 9.59 -0.46 8.10
N ALA A 3 8.90 0.30 7.25
CA ALA A 3 8.65 -0.08 5.86
C ALA A 3 9.94 -0.34 5.07
N SER A 4 10.97 0.50 5.24
CA SER A 4 12.26 0.34 4.57
C SER A 4 12.94 -0.98 4.92
N LYS A 5 12.90 -1.39 6.19
CA LYS A 5 13.48 -2.66 6.65
C LYS A 5 12.76 -3.87 6.04
N VAL A 6 11.44 -3.80 5.90
CA VAL A 6 10.66 -4.88 5.26
C VAL A 6 11.03 -4.98 3.77
N ILE A 7 11.15 -3.85 3.08
CA ILE A 7 11.54 -3.81 1.67
C ILE A 7 12.95 -4.41 1.46
N GLU A 8 13.91 -4.07 2.32
CA GLU A 8 15.27 -4.62 2.27
C GLU A 8 15.29 -6.14 2.45
N ILE A 9 14.50 -6.65 3.41
CA ILE A 9 14.36 -8.10 3.62
C ILE A 9 13.76 -8.76 2.37
N SER A 10 12.66 -8.22 1.82
CA SER A 10 12.05 -8.77 0.59
C SER A 10 13.04 -8.85 -0.58
N ARG A 11 13.84 -7.79 -0.77
CA ARG A 11 14.87 -7.78 -1.82
C ARG A 11 15.96 -8.83 -1.60
N SER A 12 16.32 -9.16 -0.36
CA SER A 12 17.26 -10.26 -0.07
C SER A 12 16.75 -11.63 -0.50
N PHE A 13 15.44 -11.81 -0.58
CA PHE A 13 14.79 -12.99 -1.16
C PHE A 13 14.48 -12.82 -2.66
N ASN A 14 15.05 -11.80 -3.31
CA ASN A 14 14.85 -11.47 -4.72
C ASN A 14 13.37 -11.20 -5.06
N VAL A 15 12.64 -10.60 -4.12
CA VAL A 15 11.24 -10.17 -4.27
C VAL A 15 11.16 -8.64 -4.17
N ASP A 16 10.57 -8.00 -5.18
CA ASP A 16 10.34 -6.57 -5.17
C ASP A 16 9.21 -6.17 -4.21
N ALA A 17 9.46 -5.12 -3.43
CA ALA A 17 8.52 -4.60 -2.45
C ALA A 17 8.52 -3.07 -2.47
N GLN A 18 7.34 -2.49 -2.27
CA GLN A 18 7.12 -1.06 -2.17
C GLN A 18 5.92 -0.75 -1.27
N VAL A 19 5.85 0.48 -0.77
CA VAL A 19 4.67 0.97 -0.05
C VAL A 19 3.64 1.43 -1.08
N VAL A 20 2.52 0.72 -1.19
CA VAL A 20 1.47 0.99 -2.19
C VAL A 20 0.35 1.91 -1.66
N GLY A 21 0.36 2.25 -0.38
CA GLY A 21 -0.69 3.07 0.22
C GLY A 21 -0.54 3.25 1.72
N ARG A 22 -1.57 3.82 2.35
CA ARG A 22 -1.64 4.03 3.79
C ARG A 22 -3.07 3.83 4.30
N VAL A 23 -3.20 3.68 5.62
CA VAL A 23 -4.49 3.61 6.30
C VAL A 23 -4.71 4.91 7.06
N GLU A 24 -5.94 5.42 7.00
CA GLU A 24 -6.37 6.59 7.75
C GLU A 24 -7.53 6.21 8.66
N LYS A 25 -7.65 6.89 9.81
CA LYS A 25 -8.82 6.71 10.69
C LYS A 25 -10.05 7.27 9.98
N SER A 26 -11.10 6.47 9.91
CA SER A 26 -12.39 6.87 9.34
C SER A 26 -13.53 6.35 10.21
N ASN A 27 -14.64 7.08 10.21
CA ASN A 27 -15.89 6.65 10.84
C ASN A 27 -16.70 5.71 9.94
N ILE A 28 -16.29 5.58 8.67
CA ILE A 28 -16.93 4.72 7.67
C ILE A 28 -15.91 3.74 7.10
N ARG A 29 -16.38 2.57 6.70
CA ARG A 29 -15.56 1.60 5.96
C ARG A 29 -15.45 2.09 4.52
N GLU A 30 -14.23 2.33 4.05
CA GLU A 30 -13.98 2.77 2.68
C GLU A 30 -12.68 2.13 2.17
N LEU A 31 -12.65 1.80 0.88
CA LEU A 31 -11.45 1.38 0.15
C LEU A 31 -11.32 2.24 -1.11
N VAL A 32 -10.17 2.88 -1.27
CA VAL A 32 -9.82 3.66 -2.46
C VAL A 32 -8.65 3.00 -3.16
N ILE A 33 -8.80 2.74 -4.45
CA ILE A 33 -7.75 2.22 -5.33
C ILE A 33 -7.45 3.28 -6.39
N GLU A 34 -6.22 3.77 -6.41
CA GLU A 34 -5.72 4.69 -7.44
C GLU A 34 -4.75 3.92 -8.34
N SER A 35 -5.04 3.87 -9.63
CA SER A 35 -4.20 3.21 -10.62
C SER A 35 -4.09 4.05 -11.89
N GLU A 36 -3.29 3.59 -12.85
CA GLU A 36 -3.18 4.20 -14.19
C GLU A 36 -4.52 4.26 -14.95
N PHE A 37 -5.50 3.42 -14.57
CA PHE A 37 -6.83 3.37 -15.18
C PHE A 37 -7.84 4.30 -14.51
N GLY A 38 -7.44 5.00 -13.45
CA GLY A 38 -8.28 5.95 -12.71
C GLY A 38 -8.44 5.61 -11.23
N ARG A 39 -9.45 6.21 -10.61
CA ARG A 39 -9.75 6.11 -9.17
C ARG A 39 -11.03 5.31 -8.93
N PHE A 40 -10.94 4.25 -8.15
CA PHE A 40 -12.04 3.37 -7.77
C PHE A 40 -12.30 3.51 -6.26
N VAL A 41 -13.57 3.68 -5.88
CA VAL A 41 -13.98 3.86 -4.47
C VAL A 41 -15.05 2.83 -4.12
N TYR A 42 -14.88 2.16 -2.98
CA TYR A 42 -15.81 1.17 -2.43
C TYR A 42 -16.16 1.56 -0.99
N SER A 43 -17.43 1.41 -0.60
CA SER A 43 -17.97 1.79 0.72
C SER A 43 -18.90 0.71 1.28
#